data_AF-A0A034V0M5-F1
#
_entry.id   AF-A0A034V0M5-F1
#
_cell.length_a   1.000
_cell.length_b   1.000
_cell.length_c   1.000
_cell.angle_alpha   90.00
_cell.angle_beta   90.00
_cell.angle_gamma   90.00
#
_symmetry.space_group_name_H-M   'P 1'
#
loop_
_entity.id
_entity.type
_entity.pdbx_description
1 polymer ?
#
loop_
_entity_poly.entity_id
_entity_poly.type
_entity_poly.pdbx_seq_one_letter_code
_entity_poly.pdbx_strand_id
1 'polypeptide(L)'
;EPHLLAGTMAHMIGHNIGMGHDDGREECFCRDWHGCIMAQSIVGQENVQPYKFSECSKKDYIDALRTGHGLCLLNKPNEIEMRRNCGNKIVEEDEECDCGTIEECALDPCCDGITCKLKSEAQCAGGACCNECRLRPKDYVCRDALNECDLPEYCDGESGHCPMDVFRKNGSPCGHSKAGLSSGYCFQGDCPTLNLQCEAIWGYGGLAADRQCYEQFNSKGSINGHCG
;
A
#
# COMPACT_ATOMS: atom_id res chain seq x y z
N GLU A 1 -26.77 20.86 5.73
CA GLU A 1 -27.16 19.69 4.93
C GLU A 1 -25.94 18.85 4.58
N PRO A 2 -25.77 17.66 5.19
CA PRO A 2 -24.55 16.84 5.02
C PRO A 2 -24.39 16.29 3.60
N HIS A 3 -25.49 16.11 2.87
CA HIS A 3 -25.46 15.69 1.48
C HIS A 3 -24.76 16.73 0.60
N LEU A 4 -25.16 18.02 0.67
CA LEU A 4 -24.56 19.08 -0.15
C LEU A 4 -23.03 19.14 0.01
N LEU A 5 -22.55 19.01 1.26
CA LEU A 5 -21.14 18.92 1.58
C LEU A 5 -20.47 17.69 0.93
N ALA A 6 -21.09 16.51 1.02
CA ALA A 6 -20.55 15.27 0.46
C ALA A 6 -20.37 15.33 -1.07
N GLY A 7 -21.33 15.86 -1.82
CA GLY A 7 -21.18 16.02 -3.28
C GLY A 7 -20.21 17.14 -3.67
N THR A 8 -20.10 18.23 -2.90
CA THR A 8 -19.02 19.22 -3.09
C THR A 8 -17.65 18.57 -2.85
N MET A 9 -17.52 17.77 -1.79
CA MET A 9 -16.29 17.02 -1.52
C MET A 9 -15.98 16.04 -2.67
N ALA A 10 -16.97 15.28 -3.14
CA ALA A 10 -16.81 14.37 -4.27
C ALA A 10 -16.38 15.09 -5.55
N HIS A 11 -16.94 16.27 -5.83
CA HIS A 11 -16.56 17.13 -6.96
C HIS A 11 -15.09 17.58 -6.84
N MET A 12 -14.69 18.07 -5.67
CA MET A 12 -13.32 18.56 -5.44
C MET A 12 -12.29 17.43 -5.45
N ILE A 13 -12.63 16.27 -4.88
CA ILE A 13 -11.79 15.05 -4.95
C ILE A 13 -11.69 14.58 -6.40
N GLY A 14 -12.77 14.65 -7.18
CA GLY A 14 -12.79 14.38 -8.61
C GLY A 14 -11.71 15.16 -9.37
N HIS A 15 -11.60 16.47 -9.14
CA HIS A 15 -10.51 17.29 -9.71
C HIS A 15 -9.12 16.82 -9.25
N ASN A 16 -8.96 16.53 -7.95
CA ASN A 16 -7.68 16.04 -7.41
C ASN A 16 -7.25 14.69 -8.00
N ILE A 17 -8.18 13.86 -8.48
CA ILE A 17 -7.89 12.57 -9.12
C ILE A 17 -7.94 12.63 -10.65
N GLY A 18 -8.00 13.85 -11.23
CA GLY A 18 -7.81 14.09 -12.66
C GLY A 18 -9.08 14.17 -13.50
N MET A 19 -10.27 14.27 -12.88
CA MET A 19 -11.53 14.44 -13.61
C MET A 19 -11.75 15.91 -13.99
N GLY A 20 -12.10 16.20 -15.25
CA GLY A 20 -12.52 17.53 -15.69
C GLY A 20 -14.01 17.78 -15.54
N HIS A 21 -14.45 19.03 -15.71
CA HIS A 21 -15.88 19.36 -15.79
C HIS A 21 -16.55 18.72 -17.01
N ASP A 22 -17.79 18.28 -16.84
CA ASP A 22 -18.58 17.65 -17.92
C ASP A 22 -19.05 18.67 -18.98
N ASP A 23 -19.18 19.94 -18.62
CA ASP A 23 -19.70 21.01 -19.46
C ASP A 23 -18.78 21.32 -20.66
N GLY A 24 -19.38 21.66 -21.80
CA GLY A 24 -18.64 22.07 -23.01
C GLY A 24 -17.97 20.93 -23.78
N ARG A 25 -18.20 19.67 -23.38
CA ARG A 25 -17.71 18.47 -24.09
C ARG A 25 -18.86 17.83 -24.88
N GLU A 26 -18.77 17.86 -26.21
CA GLU A 26 -19.85 17.39 -27.10
C GLU A 26 -20.25 15.91 -26.91
N GLU A 27 -19.36 15.09 -26.33
CA GLU A 27 -19.61 13.66 -26.11
C GLU A 27 -20.02 13.33 -24.65
N CYS A 28 -20.02 14.31 -23.76
CA CYS A 28 -20.25 14.10 -22.33
C CYS A 28 -21.68 14.45 -21.94
N PHE A 29 -22.55 13.45 -21.96
CA PHE A 29 -23.95 13.61 -21.57
C PHE A 29 -24.25 12.92 -20.24
N CYS A 30 -24.72 13.70 -19.28
CA CYS A 30 -25.34 13.19 -18.07
C CYS A 30 -26.77 12.78 -18.39
N ARG A 31 -27.01 11.46 -18.47
CA ARG A 31 -28.34 10.90 -18.73
C ARG A 31 -29.21 10.80 -17.47
N ASP A 32 -28.60 10.96 -16.30
CA ASP A 32 -29.31 10.95 -15.04
C ASP A 32 -30.03 12.28 -14.80
N TRP A 33 -31.31 12.20 -14.43
CA TRP A 33 -32.18 13.34 -14.17
C TRP A 33 -31.66 14.27 -13.04
N HIS A 34 -30.84 13.74 -12.13
CA HIS A 34 -30.21 14.48 -11.04
C HIS A 34 -28.87 15.14 -11.42
N GLY A 35 -28.43 15.06 -12.68
CA GLY A 35 -27.12 15.55 -13.13
C GLY A 35 -25.94 14.66 -12.70
N CYS A 36 -24.71 15.07 -13.04
CA CYS A 36 -23.48 14.39 -12.61
C CYS A 36 -22.64 15.25 -11.67
N ILE A 37 -21.81 14.59 -10.87
CA ILE A 37 -20.94 15.21 -9.85
C ILE A 37 -20.01 16.26 -10.47
N MET A 38 -19.50 16.05 -11.69
CA MET A 38 -18.53 16.95 -12.33
C MET A 38 -19.17 18.04 -13.19
N ALA A 39 -20.48 18.27 -13.10
CA ALA A 39 -21.09 19.45 -13.68
C ALA A 39 -20.59 20.74 -12.97
N GLN A 40 -20.53 21.85 -13.70
CA GLN A 40 -20.09 23.15 -13.19
C GLN A 40 -21.03 23.70 -12.10
N SER A 41 -22.30 23.28 -12.11
CA SER A 41 -23.27 23.55 -11.05
C SER A 41 -23.39 22.37 -10.09
N ILE A 42 -23.03 22.59 -8.82
CA ILE A 42 -23.08 21.57 -7.74
C ILE A 42 -24.52 21.18 -7.38
N VAL A 43 -25.46 22.12 -7.54
CA VAL A 43 -26.89 21.83 -7.53
C VAL A 43 -27.29 21.42 -8.95
N GLY A 44 -27.74 20.19 -9.13
CA GLY A 44 -28.16 19.66 -10.43
C GLY A 44 -29.39 20.37 -10.99
N GLN A 45 -29.94 19.86 -12.10
CA GLN A 45 -30.98 20.55 -12.89
C GLN A 45 -32.33 20.81 -12.16
N GLU A 46 -32.51 20.37 -10.92
CA GLU A 46 -33.73 20.62 -10.12
C GLU A 46 -33.45 20.85 -8.61
N ASN A 47 -32.30 21.44 -8.23
CA ASN A 47 -31.82 21.53 -6.84
C ASN A 47 -31.59 20.15 -6.17
N VAL A 48 -31.55 19.09 -6.96
CA VAL A 48 -31.19 17.75 -6.51
C VAL A 48 -29.69 17.58 -6.70
N GLN A 49 -29.04 17.04 -5.67
CA GLN A 49 -27.62 16.82 -5.71
C GLN A 49 -27.25 15.57 -6.52
N PRO A 50 -26.32 15.68 -7.47
CA PRO A 50 -25.76 14.53 -8.17
C PRO A 50 -25.02 13.58 -7.22
N TYR A 51 -25.20 12.27 -7.42
CA TYR A 51 -24.47 11.24 -6.69
C TYR A 51 -23.77 10.23 -7.64
N LYS A 52 -23.68 10.56 -8.93
CA LYS A 52 -23.00 9.75 -9.95
C LYS A 52 -22.03 10.58 -10.77
N PHE A 53 -20.94 9.95 -11.18
CA PHE A 53 -20.00 10.49 -12.18
C PHE A 53 -20.46 10.17 -13.59
N SER A 54 -20.15 11.05 -14.55
CA SER A 54 -20.37 10.79 -15.97
C SER A 54 -19.39 9.74 -16.50
N GLU A 55 -19.67 9.17 -17.67
CA GLU A 55 -18.72 8.29 -18.36
C GLU A 55 -17.42 9.03 -18.75
N CYS A 56 -17.50 10.33 -19.00
CA CYS A 56 -16.33 11.15 -19.25
C CYS A 56 -15.46 11.33 -18.01
N SER A 57 -16.06 11.61 -16.84
CA SER A 57 -15.29 11.71 -15.61
C SER A 57 -14.60 10.37 -15.28
N LYS A 58 -15.26 9.23 -15.53
CA LYS A 58 -14.64 7.90 -15.38
C LYS A 58 -13.46 7.71 -16.34
N LYS A 59 -13.63 8.12 -17.61
CA LYS A 59 -12.57 8.06 -18.61
C LYS A 59 -11.37 8.91 -18.21
N ASP A 60 -11.60 10.15 -17.79
CA ASP A 60 -10.57 11.08 -17.32
C ASP A 60 -9.76 10.47 -16.17
N TYR A 61 -10.45 9.88 -15.18
CA TYR A 61 -9.81 9.20 -14.06
C TYR A 61 -8.95 8.01 -14.49
N ILE A 62 -9.45 7.16 -15.39
CA ILE A 62 -8.68 6.01 -15.91
C ILE A 62 -7.44 6.49 -16.68
N ASP A 63 -7.57 7.52 -17.51
CA ASP A 63 -6.47 8.07 -18.29
C ASP A 63 -5.44 8.77 -17.37
N ALA A 64 -5.89 9.42 -16.29
CA ALA A 64 -5.02 9.96 -15.24
C ALA A 64 -4.22 8.83 -14.55
N LEU A 65 -4.87 7.74 -14.13
CA LEU A 65 -4.17 6.59 -13.54
C LEU A 65 -3.14 5.98 -14.49
N ARG A 66 -3.44 5.86 -15.78
CA ARG A 66 -2.53 5.33 -16.81
C ARG A 66 -1.26 6.16 -16.99
N THR A 67 -1.32 7.45 -16.70
CA THR A 67 -0.18 8.37 -16.78
C THR A 67 0.62 8.47 -15.48
N GLY A 68 0.27 7.66 -14.48
CA GLY A 68 0.94 7.65 -13.17
C GLY A 68 0.42 8.71 -12.20
N HIS A 69 -0.68 9.39 -12.52
CA HIS A 69 -1.36 10.27 -11.58
C HIS A 69 -2.08 9.42 -10.52
N GLY A 70 -1.95 9.76 -9.23
CA GLY A 70 -2.61 9.01 -8.15
C GLY A 70 -1.89 7.74 -7.68
N LEU A 71 -0.59 7.57 -7.97
CA LEU A 71 0.23 6.45 -7.44
C LEU A 71 0.19 6.36 -5.90
N CYS A 72 0.06 7.49 -5.21
CA CYS A 72 -0.12 7.56 -3.74
C CYS A 72 -1.52 7.17 -3.23
N LEU A 73 -2.43 6.77 -4.12
CA LEU A 73 -3.73 6.17 -3.77
C LEU A 73 -3.67 4.64 -3.80
N LEU A 74 -2.53 4.05 -4.21
CA LEU A 74 -2.35 2.61 -4.28
C LEU A 74 -1.90 2.00 -2.94
N ASN A 75 -1.42 2.82 -2.01
CA ASN A 75 -1.17 2.38 -0.63
C ASN A 75 -2.48 2.42 0.17
N LYS A 76 -2.88 1.25 0.69
CA LYS A 76 -3.96 1.15 1.67
C LYS A 76 -3.53 1.89 2.96
N PRO A 77 -4.29 2.88 3.46
CA PRO A 77 -3.96 3.53 4.73
C PRO A 77 -4.05 2.52 5.88
N ASN A 78 -3.11 2.61 6.82
CA ASN A 78 -3.06 1.71 7.99
C ASN A 78 -4.15 2.02 9.03
N GLU A 79 -4.74 3.21 8.99
CA GLU A 79 -5.83 3.60 9.86
C GLU A 79 -6.82 4.47 9.08
N ILE A 80 -8.03 3.94 8.87
CA ILE A 80 -9.21 4.74 8.62
C ILE A 80 -10.14 4.32 9.75
N GLU A 81 -10.60 5.24 10.59
CA GLU A 81 -11.73 4.99 11.48
C GLU A 81 -12.98 4.70 10.62
N MET A 82 -13.05 3.51 10.05
CA MET A 82 -14.23 2.91 9.46
C MET A 82 -14.79 2.01 10.53
N ARG A 83 -16.06 2.21 10.87
CA ARG A 83 -16.87 1.32 11.72
C ARG A 83 -16.30 -0.10 11.78
N ARG A 84 -15.80 -0.45 12.98
CA ARG A 84 -15.47 -1.80 13.43
C ARG A 84 -16.48 -2.77 12.86
N ASN A 85 -16.06 -3.53 11.86
CA ASN A 85 -16.93 -4.38 11.07
C ASN A 85 -16.15 -5.65 10.77
N CYS A 86 -16.31 -6.63 11.65
CA CYS A 86 -15.98 -8.01 11.40
C CYS A 86 -16.28 -8.39 9.95
N GLY A 87 -15.26 -8.86 9.25
CA GLY A 87 -15.33 -9.34 7.88
C GLY A 87 -14.62 -8.47 6.84
N ASN A 88 -13.67 -7.63 7.27
CA ASN A 88 -12.84 -6.79 6.41
C ASN A 88 -11.42 -7.37 6.18
N LYS A 89 -11.13 -8.56 6.74
CA LYS A 89 -9.84 -9.29 6.72
C LYS A 89 -8.72 -8.59 7.52
N ILE A 90 -9.06 -7.76 8.48
CA ILE A 90 -8.11 -7.08 9.37
C ILE A 90 -8.53 -7.38 10.79
N VAL A 91 -7.65 -8.05 11.55
CA VAL A 91 -7.90 -8.31 12.97
C VAL A 91 -7.71 -7.00 13.75
N GLU A 92 -8.80 -6.47 14.30
CA GLU A 92 -8.83 -5.27 15.14
C GLU A 92 -8.73 -5.64 16.64
N GLU A 93 -8.55 -4.65 17.55
CA GLU A 93 -8.31 -4.91 19.00
C GLU A 93 -9.39 -5.76 19.69
N ASP A 94 -10.63 -5.74 19.21
CA ASP A 94 -11.78 -6.46 19.78
C ASP A 94 -12.05 -7.83 19.09
N GLU A 95 -11.24 -8.20 18.10
CA GLU A 95 -11.40 -9.41 17.28
C GLU A 95 -10.28 -10.42 17.56
N GLU A 96 -10.61 -11.71 17.55
CA GLU A 96 -9.60 -12.78 17.66
C GLU A 96 -9.17 -13.30 16.27
N CYS A 97 -9.98 -13.04 15.25
CA CYS A 97 -9.73 -13.41 13.86
C CYS A 97 -10.65 -12.63 12.90
N ASP A 98 -10.21 -12.46 11.65
CA ASP A 98 -11.07 -11.95 10.57
C ASP A 98 -10.72 -12.68 9.26
N CYS A 99 -11.65 -13.52 8.82
CA CYS A 99 -11.60 -14.37 7.62
C CYS A 99 -12.21 -13.68 6.38
N GLY A 100 -12.76 -12.47 6.51
CA GLY A 100 -13.50 -11.76 5.47
C GLY A 100 -15.01 -11.93 5.58
N THR A 101 -15.72 -11.83 4.46
CA THR A 101 -17.19 -11.85 4.48
C THR A 101 -17.75 -13.17 5.02
N ILE A 102 -19.02 -13.18 5.44
CA ILE A 102 -19.70 -14.39 5.96
C ILE A 102 -19.58 -15.57 4.96
N GLU A 103 -19.63 -15.27 3.66
CA GLU A 103 -19.52 -16.27 2.59
C GLU A 103 -18.09 -16.83 2.47
N GLU A 104 -17.08 -15.97 2.58
CA GLU A 104 -15.67 -16.37 2.58
C GLU A 104 -15.33 -17.20 3.83
N CYS A 105 -15.86 -16.79 4.98
CA CYS A 105 -15.61 -17.45 6.26
C CYS A 105 -16.37 -18.75 6.47
N ALA A 106 -17.39 -19.04 5.64
CA ALA A 106 -18.12 -20.31 5.71
C ALA A 106 -17.20 -21.52 5.52
N LEU A 107 -16.09 -21.33 4.80
CA LEU A 107 -15.08 -22.36 4.54
C LEU A 107 -13.93 -22.38 5.58
N ASP A 108 -13.82 -21.36 6.42
CA ASP A 108 -12.75 -21.24 7.41
C ASP A 108 -13.07 -22.13 8.63
N PRO A 109 -12.25 -23.14 8.96
CA PRO A 109 -12.50 -24.01 10.09
C PRO A 109 -12.17 -23.36 11.46
N CYS A 110 -11.48 -22.23 11.46
CA CYS A 110 -10.87 -21.63 12.64
C CYS A 110 -11.57 -20.36 13.11
N CYS A 111 -12.15 -19.57 12.19
CA CYS A 111 -12.77 -18.29 12.49
C CYS A 111 -14.29 -18.30 12.27
N ASP A 112 -15.03 -17.61 13.13
CA ASP A 112 -16.45 -17.33 12.99
C ASP A 112 -16.66 -15.96 12.35
N GLY A 113 -17.11 -15.93 11.09
CA GLY A 113 -17.27 -14.69 10.31
C GLY A 113 -18.48 -13.83 10.69
N ILE A 114 -19.26 -14.21 11.70
CA ILE A 114 -20.33 -13.35 12.26
C ILE A 114 -19.79 -12.61 13.48
N THR A 115 -18.93 -13.25 14.27
CA THR A 115 -18.47 -12.75 15.57
C THR A 115 -17.01 -12.32 15.58
N CYS A 116 -16.22 -12.68 14.57
CA CYS A 116 -14.77 -12.48 14.49
C CYS A 116 -14.02 -13.04 15.70
N LYS A 117 -14.48 -14.23 16.11
CA LYS A 117 -13.91 -15.02 17.20
C LYS A 117 -13.45 -16.38 16.72
N LEU A 118 -12.50 -16.95 17.43
CA LEU A 118 -12.05 -18.30 17.15
C LEU A 118 -13.19 -19.29 17.42
N LYS A 119 -13.34 -20.26 16.50
CA LYS A 119 -14.25 -21.40 16.68
C LYS A 119 -13.73 -22.30 17.81
N SER A 120 -14.63 -23.09 18.39
CA SER A 120 -14.28 -24.05 19.44
C SER A 120 -13.13 -24.95 18.98
N GLU A 121 -12.08 -25.08 19.81
CA GLU A 121 -10.85 -25.85 19.57
C GLU A 121 -9.78 -25.19 18.68
N ALA A 122 -10.06 -24.02 18.08
CA ALA A 122 -9.05 -23.25 17.36
C ALA A 122 -8.15 -22.46 18.32
N GLN A 123 -6.84 -22.46 18.05
CA GLN A 123 -5.83 -21.65 18.76
C GLN A 123 -5.40 -20.42 17.96
N CYS A 124 -5.66 -20.43 16.65
CA CYS A 124 -5.38 -19.36 15.71
C CYS A 124 -6.27 -19.53 14.48
N ALA A 125 -6.44 -18.47 13.68
CA ALA A 125 -7.19 -18.52 12.42
C ALA A 125 -6.38 -18.12 11.19
N GLY A 126 -5.24 -17.46 11.36
CA GLY A 126 -4.44 -16.98 10.23
C GLY A 126 -3.01 -16.64 10.63
N GLY A 127 -2.22 -16.31 9.60
CA GLY A 127 -0.80 -15.96 9.73
C GLY A 127 0.16 -17.15 9.53
N ALA A 128 1.44 -16.83 9.34
CA ALA A 128 2.49 -17.82 9.04
C ALA A 128 2.78 -18.80 10.21
N CYS A 129 2.40 -18.42 11.43
CA CYS A 129 2.50 -19.23 12.64
C CYS A 129 1.23 -20.02 12.95
N CYS A 130 0.23 -20.02 12.06
CA CYS A 130 -0.96 -20.85 12.17
C CYS A 130 -0.92 -22.00 11.16
N ASN A 131 -1.19 -23.22 11.63
CA ASN A 131 -1.32 -24.39 10.77
C ASN A 131 -2.53 -25.22 11.22
N GLU A 132 -3.53 -25.37 10.36
CA GLU A 132 -4.75 -26.14 10.65
C GLU A 132 -5.40 -25.74 11.99
N CYS A 133 -5.62 -24.43 12.19
CA CYS A 133 -6.14 -23.83 13.42
C CYS A 133 -5.29 -24.04 14.69
N ARG A 134 -4.06 -24.55 14.56
CA ARG A 134 -3.12 -24.74 15.68
C ARG A 134 -1.91 -23.85 15.55
N LEU A 135 -1.44 -23.37 16.70
CA LEU A 135 -0.23 -22.58 16.77
C LEU A 135 0.98 -23.45 16.42
N ARG A 136 1.84 -22.92 15.56
CA ARG A 136 3.16 -23.51 15.33
C ARG A 136 3.99 -23.40 16.61
N PRO A 137 4.88 -24.36 16.87
CA PRO A 137 5.70 -24.33 18.07
C PRO A 137 6.62 -23.12 18.07
N LYS A 138 7.03 -22.71 19.28
CA LYS A 138 8.07 -21.71 19.46
C LYS A 138 9.33 -22.09 18.67
N ASP A 139 10.03 -21.09 18.14
CA ASP A 139 11.24 -21.22 17.34
C ASP A 139 11.00 -21.81 15.92
N TYR A 140 9.74 -21.93 15.48
CA TYR A 140 9.43 -22.22 14.07
C TYR A 140 9.69 -20.96 13.21
N VAL A 141 10.51 -21.08 12.16
CA VAL A 141 10.81 -19.95 11.25
C VAL A 141 9.55 -19.56 10.47
N CYS A 142 9.01 -18.37 10.71
CA CYS A 142 7.83 -17.85 10.02
C CYS A 142 8.15 -16.85 8.91
N ARG A 143 9.34 -16.25 8.95
CA ARG A 143 9.90 -15.46 7.86
C ARG A 143 11.41 -15.69 7.80
N ASP A 144 11.90 -16.07 6.63
CA ASP A 144 13.34 -16.18 6.37
C ASP A 144 13.96 -14.81 6.16
N ALA A 145 15.23 -14.66 6.55
CA ALA A 145 16.00 -13.46 6.22
C ALA A 145 16.18 -13.32 4.71
N LEU A 146 15.86 -12.15 4.17
CA LEU A 146 15.99 -11.85 2.74
C LEU A 146 17.44 -11.60 2.32
N ASN A 147 18.24 -11.05 3.22
CA ASN A 147 19.64 -10.70 2.97
C ASN A 147 20.44 -10.63 4.28
N GLU A 148 21.73 -10.25 4.21
CA GLU A 148 22.62 -10.22 5.38
C GLU A 148 22.30 -9.13 6.42
N CYS A 149 21.52 -8.12 6.05
CA CYS A 149 21.03 -7.03 6.91
C CYS A 149 19.67 -7.33 7.54
N ASP A 150 19.03 -8.40 7.12
CA ASP A 150 17.72 -8.84 7.58
C ASP A 150 17.87 -10.02 8.55
N LEU A 151 16.97 -10.16 9.52
CA LEU A 151 16.99 -11.27 10.48
C LEU A 151 15.77 -12.16 10.26
N PRO A 152 15.86 -13.48 10.46
CA PRO A 152 14.67 -14.32 10.39
C PRO A 152 13.81 -14.13 11.65
N GLU A 153 12.50 -14.24 11.49
CA GLU A 153 11.55 -14.27 12.60
C GLU A 153 11.03 -15.67 12.87
N TYR A 154 10.72 -15.88 14.13
CA TYR A 154 10.31 -17.14 14.68
C TYR A 154 8.97 -16.98 15.39
N CYS A 155 8.11 -17.98 15.25
CA CYS A 155 6.88 -18.05 16.03
C CYS A 155 7.21 -18.07 17.53
N ASP A 156 6.42 -17.34 18.31
CA ASP A 156 6.48 -17.33 19.78
C ASP A 156 5.79 -18.55 20.39
N GLY A 157 4.90 -19.20 19.64
CA GLY A 157 4.05 -20.30 20.10
C GLY A 157 2.78 -19.83 20.81
N GLU A 158 2.49 -18.53 20.79
CA GLU A 158 1.36 -17.88 21.45
C GLU A 158 0.45 -17.15 20.44
N SER A 159 0.97 -16.75 19.28
CA SER A 159 0.23 -16.06 18.21
C SER A 159 0.30 -16.80 16.86
N GLY A 160 -0.80 -16.72 16.09
CA GLY A 160 -0.86 -17.23 14.71
C GLY A 160 -0.09 -16.35 13.71
N HIS A 161 0.17 -15.10 14.07
CA HIS A 161 0.94 -14.16 13.24
C HIS A 161 2.42 -14.26 13.56
N CYS A 162 3.25 -14.06 12.52
CA CYS A 162 4.68 -13.91 12.71
C CYS A 162 4.94 -12.59 13.45
N PRO A 163 5.92 -12.53 14.38
CA PRO A 163 6.31 -11.27 15.01
C PRO A 163 6.67 -10.18 14.00
N MET A 164 6.73 -8.93 14.49
CA MET A 164 7.14 -7.80 13.66
C MET A 164 8.52 -8.04 13.05
N ASP A 165 8.65 -7.66 11.78
CA ASP A 165 9.90 -7.72 11.02
C ASP A 165 11.00 -6.91 11.73
N VAL A 166 12.12 -7.59 12.02
CA VAL A 166 13.30 -7.01 12.65
C VAL A 166 14.53 -7.19 11.78
N PHE A 167 15.35 -6.15 11.76
CA PHE A 167 16.55 -6.11 10.94
C PHE A 167 17.79 -5.84 11.80
N ARG A 168 18.97 -6.10 11.21
CA ARG A 168 20.23 -5.69 11.82
C ARG A 168 20.26 -4.18 11.99
N LYS A 169 20.91 -3.74 13.06
CA LYS A 169 21.06 -2.32 13.37
C LYS A 169 21.62 -1.54 12.18
N ASN A 170 21.00 -0.40 11.88
CA ASN A 170 21.51 0.53 10.88
C ASN A 170 22.98 0.87 11.13
N GLY A 171 23.79 0.85 10.08
CA GLY A 171 25.24 1.04 10.18
C GLY A 171 26.04 -0.26 10.36
N SER A 172 25.39 -1.43 10.44
CA SER A 172 26.11 -2.71 10.42
C SER A 172 26.76 -2.91 9.05
N PRO A 173 28.03 -3.36 8.96
CA PRO A 173 28.69 -3.57 7.68
C PRO A 173 28.00 -4.70 6.90
N CYS A 174 27.87 -4.51 5.59
CA CYS A 174 27.28 -5.46 4.65
C CYS A 174 27.94 -5.30 3.27
N GLY A 175 27.62 -6.15 2.31
CA GLY A 175 28.15 -6.11 0.95
C GLY A 175 29.54 -6.71 0.87
N HIS A 176 29.72 -7.94 1.37
CA HIS A 176 30.97 -8.69 1.24
C HIS A 176 31.24 -9.10 -0.21
N SER A 177 31.71 -8.16 -1.03
CA SER A 177 32.19 -8.49 -2.38
C SER A 177 33.56 -9.18 -2.29
N LYS A 178 33.76 -10.23 -3.10
CA LYS A 178 35.02 -10.95 -3.33
C LYS A 178 36.19 -10.08 -3.84
N ALA A 179 36.05 -8.76 -3.88
CA ALA A 179 37.05 -7.82 -4.37
C ALA A 179 37.02 -6.44 -3.69
N GLY A 180 36.69 -6.35 -2.39
CA GLY A 180 37.12 -5.25 -1.52
C GLY A 180 36.65 -3.82 -1.87
N LEU A 181 35.62 -3.62 -2.70
CA LEU A 181 35.24 -2.28 -3.16
C LEU A 181 33.74 -1.93 -3.05
N SER A 182 32.95 -2.67 -2.28
CA SER A 182 31.52 -2.33 -2.09
C SER A 182 30.98 -2.72 -0.73
N SER A 183 31.73 -2.42 0.35
CA SER A 183 31.16 -2.51 1.70
C SER A 183 30.09 -1.43 1.87
N GLY A 184 28.83 -1.85 1.90
CA GLY A 184 27.71 -1.02 2.31
C GLY A 184 27.52 -1.05 3.82
N TYR A 185 26.50 -0.33 4.27
CA TYR A 185 26.02 -0.42 5.63
C TYR A 185 24.53 -0.67 5.62
N CYS A 186 24.07 -1.58 6.48
CA CYS A 186 22.68 -1.91 6.61
C CYS A 186 21.85 -0.67 6.92
N PHE A 187 20.70 -0.55 6.28
CA PHE A 187 19.72 0.48 6.56
C PHE A 187 18.32 -0.10 6.34
N GLN A 188 17.52 -0.17 7.41
CA GLN A 188 16.14 -0.70 7.38
C GLN A 188 16.02 -2.11 6.75
N GLY A 189 16.94 -3.02 7.09
CA GLY A 189 16.91 -4.40 6.58
C GLY A 189 17.57 -4.61 5.22
N ASP A 190 17.92 -3.54 4.52
CA ASP A 190 18.61 -3.62 3.23
C ASP A 190 20.10 -3.30 3.35
N CYS A 191 20.89 -3.85 2.42
CA CYS A 191 22.27 -3.44 2.18
C CYS A 191 22.36 -2.55 0.93
N PRO A 192 22.07 -1.24 1.03
CA PRO A 192 22.17 -0.36 -0.12
C PRO A 192 23.64 -0.19 -0.54
N THR A 193 23.92 -0.49 -1.81
CA THR A 193 25.21 -0.19 -2.44
C THR A 193 24.97 0.57 -3.74
N LEU A 194 25.93 1.40 -4.15
CA LEU A 194 25.82 2.19 -5.38
C LEU A 194 25.64 1.29 -6.62
N ASN A 195 26.30 0.13 -6.66
CA ASN A 195 26.15 -0.82 -7.75
C ASN A 195 24.73 -1.38 -7.82
N LEU A 196 24.16 -1.82 -6.68
CA LEU A 196 22.77 -2.31 -6.64
C LEU A 196 21.78 -1.21 -7.07
N GLN A 197 22.02 0.04 -6.69
CA GLN A 197 21.21 1.17 -7.14
C GLN A 197 21.33 1.39 -8.66
N CYS A 198 22.54 1.33 -9.21
CA CYS A 198 22.77 1.45 -10.65
C CYS A 198 22.12 0.29 -11.42
N GLU A 199 22.20 -0.95 -10.94
CA GLU A 199 21.54 -2.09 -11.57
C GLU A 199 20.01 -1.98 -11.53
N ALA A 200 19.44 -1.48 -10.44
CA ALA A 200 17.99 -1.28 -10.32
C ALA A 200 17.46 -0.21 -11.30
N ILE A 201 18.24 0.84 -11.58
CA ILE A 201 17.83 1.94 -12.47
C ILE A 201 18.15 1.63 -13.95
N TRP A 202 19.32 1.08 -14.23
CA TRP A 202 19.86 0.93 -15.58
C TRP A 202 19.86 -0.52 -16.09
N GLY A 203 19.46 -1.48 -15.26
CA GLY A 203 19.42 -2.90 -15.58
C GLY A 203 20.70 -3.66 -15.20
N TYR A 204 20.65 -4.97 -15.43
CA TYR A 204 21.74 -5.91 -15.10
C TYR A 204 23.10 -5.44 -15.64
N GLY A 205 24.12 -5.42 -14.78
CA GLY A 205 25.47 -4.95 -15.13
C GLY A 205 25.66 -3.42 -15.00
N GLY A 206 24.68 -2.68 -14.50
CA GLY A 206 24.85 -1.30 -14.08
C GLY A 206 25.88 -1.18 -12.95
N LEU A 207 26.90 -0.34 -13.16
CA LEU A 207 27.97 -0.13 -12.18
C LEU A 207 28.02 1.33 -11.75
N ALA A 208 28.37 1.54 -10.48
CA ALA A 208 28.64 2.85 -9.95
C ALA A 208 29.84 3.49 -10.68
N ALA A 209 29.79 4.81 -10.83
CA ALA A 209 30.90 5.57 -11.37
C ALA A 209 32.08 5.63 -10.38
N ASP A 210 33.25 6.07 -10.85
CA ASP A 210 34.38 6.34 -9.96
C ASP A 210 34.06 7.47 -8.97
N ARG A 211 34.67 7.42 -7.79
CA ARG A 211 34.53 8.45 -6.73
C ARG A 211 34.77 9.87 -7.27
N GLN A 212 35.69 10.03 -8.22
CA GLN A 212 36.02 11.31 -8.85
C GLN A 212 34.81 11.95 -9.56
N CYS A 213 33.90 11.16 -10.13
CA CYS A 213 32.68 11.68 -10.74
C CYS A 213 31.81 12.38 -9.70
N TYR A 214 31.58 11.75 -8.55
CA TYR A 214 30.77 12.33 -7.49
C TYR A 214 31.40 13.61 -6.92
N GLU A 215 32.71 13.61 -6.66
CA GLU A 215 33.42 14.78 -6.13
C GLU A 215 33.38 15.98 -7.08
N GLN A 216 33.53 15.76 -8.39
CA GLN A 216 33.56 16.83 -9.38
C GLN A 216 32.18 17.38 -9.74
N PHE A 217 31.15 16.55 -9.76
CA PHE A 217 29.83 16.95 -10.26
C PHE A 217 28.86 17.33 -9.13
N ASN A 218 28.83 16.61 -8.00
CA ASN A 218 27.89 16.92 -6.91
C ASN A 218 28.21 18.26 -6.23
N SER A 219 29.49 18.62 -6.15
CA SER A 219 29.94 19.89 -5.54
C SER A 219 29.56 21.13 -6.36
N LYS A 220 29.21 20.97 -7.64
CA LYS A 220 28.82 22.08 -8.51
C LYS A 220 27.39 22.56 -8.28
N GLY A 221 26.53 21.75 -7.66
CA GLY A 221 25.12 22.11 -7.45
C GLY A 221 24.36 22.32 -8.75
N SER A 222 24.69 21.56 -9.79
CA SER A 222 24.05 21.67 -11.11
C SER A 222 22.89 20.67 -11.24
N ILE A 223 22.05 20.83 -12.26
CA ILE A 223 20.96 19.88 -12.55
C ILE A 223 21.45 18.42 -12.73
N ASN A 224 22.72 18.22 -13.11
CA ASN A 224 23.30 16.89 -13.32
C ASN A 224 24.12 16.39 -12.11
N GLY A 225 24.12 17.10 -10.98
CA GLY A 225 24.89 16.74 -9.80
C GLY A 225 24.69 17.76 -8.67
N HIS A 226 23.94 17.36 -7.65
CA HIS A 226 23.61 18.14 -6.46
C HIS A 226 23.22 17.21 -5.29
N CYS A 227 23.01 17.77 -4.10
CA CYS A 227 22.64 17.02 -2.88
C CYS A 227 21.16 17.20 -2.48
N GLY A 228 20.27 17.28 -3.48
CA GLY A 228 18.87 17.68 -3.29
C GLY A 228 18.68 19.18 -3.42
#